data_AF-A0A1P8UKT2-F1
#
_entry.id   AF-A0A1P8UKT2-F1
#
_cell.length_a   1.000
_cell.length_b   1.000
_cell.length_c   1.000
_cell.angle_alpha   90.00
_cell.angle_beta   90.00
_cell.angle_gamma   90.00
#
_symmetry.space_group_name_H-M   'P 1'
#
loop_
_entity.id
_entity.type
_entity.pdbx_description
1 polymer ?
#
loop_
_entity_poly.entity_id
_entity_poly.type
_entity_poly.pdbx_seq_one_letter_code
_entity_poly.pdbx_strand_id
1 'polypeptide(L)'
;MKIRLSLLGGAVLCLGLAGCSHVAPLSQAEACANGLNRGFAELQDAKAKGFSGSVSWIKAAGLLSAAKIQQQLNRYPSCINKTQRAREFIRRADMGL
;
A
#
# COMPACT_ATOMS: atom_id res chain seq x y z
N MET A 1 58.90 -2.33 -8.55
CA MET A 1 58.14 -1.12 -8.12
C MET A 1 57.16 -0.73 -9.22
N LYS A 2 55.96 -0.25 -8.85
CA LYS A 2 54.83 0.22 -9.73
C LYS A 2 53.66 -0.77 -10.00
N ILE A 3 53.35 -1.65 -9.04
CA ILE A 3 52.07 -2.41 -8.97
C ILE A 3 51.09 -1.73 -7.98
N ARG A 4 51.17 -0.41 -7.80
CA ARG A 4 50.29 0.31 -6.86
C ARG A 4 49.52 1.40 -7.59
N LEU A 5 48.20 1.32 -7.42
CA LEU A 5 47.30 2.45 -7.16
C LEU A 5 46.36 2.95 -8.27
N SER A 6 46.54 2.59 -9.55
CA SER A 6 45.64 3.10 -10.63
C SER A 6 44.46 2.21 -11.03
N LEU A 7 44.39 0.95 -10.60
CA LEU A 7 43.31 0.03 -11.01
C LEU A 7 42.22 -0.19 -9.93
N LEU A 8 42.37 0.38 -8.74
CA LEU A 8 41.36 0.28 -7.66
C LEU A 8 40.31 1.41 -7.67
N GLY A 9 40.47 2.43 -8.51
CA GLY A 9 39.65 3.65 -8.44
C GLY A 9 38.46 3.73 -9.41
N GLY A 10 38.32 2.80 -10.35
CA GLY A 10 37.44 3.01 -11.52
C GLY A 10 36.37 1.97 -11.81
N ALA A 11 36.28 0.86 -11.06
CA ALA A 11 35.51 -0.31 -11.51
C ALA A 11 34.33 -0.74 -10.60
N VAL A 12 34.04 -0.07 -9.48
CA VAL A 12 33.00 -0.55 -8.53
C VAL A 12 32.03 0.57 -8.11
N LEU A 13 31.62 1.42 -9.05
CA LEU A 13 30.54 2.41 -8.82
C LEU A 13 29.32 2.20 -9.72
N CYS A 14 29.19 1.02 -10.32
CA CYS A 14 28.08 0.65 -11.20
C CYS A 14 27.37 -0.65 -10.79
N LEU A 15 27.33 -0.97 -9.49
CA LEU A 15 26.31 -1.90 -8.98
C LEU A 15 24.97 -1.16 -9.01
N GLY A 16 24.42 -1.10 -10.22
CA GLY A 16 23.14 -0.52 -10.55
C GLY A 16 22.07 -1.07 -9.62
N LEU A 17 21.23 -0.15 -9.17
CA LEU A 17 19.96 -0.42 -8.52
C LEU A 17 19.14 -1.34 -9.42
N ALA A 18 19.33 -2.65 -9.28
CA ALA A 18 18.41 -3.66 -9.81
C ALA A 18 17.11 -3.55 -9.02
N GLY A 19 16.31 -2.52 -9.31
CA GLY A 19 14.95 -2.44 -8.88
C GLY A 19 14.18 -3.54 -9.60
N CYS A 20 13.88 -4.64 -8.91
CA CYS A 20 12.89 -5.59 -9.39
C CYS A 20 11.55 -4.85 -9.50
N SER A 21 11.25 -4.35 -10.69
CA SER A 21 9.89 -3.96 -11.06
C SER A 21 9.04 -5.23 -11.08
N HIS A 22 8.57 -5.63 -9.91
CA HIS A 22 7.64 -6.73 -9.76
C HIS A 22 6.30 -6.26 -10.34
N VAL A 23 6.08 -6.52 -11.64
CA VAL A 23 4.75 -6.49 -12.23
C VAL A 23 3.93 -7.54 -11.49
N ALA A 24 3.05 -7.07 -10.61
CA ALA A 24 2.14 -7.97 -9.94
C ALA A 24 1.12 -8.50 -10.97
N PRO A 25 0.80 -9.81 -10.96
CA PRO A 25 -0.15 -10.42 -11.87
C PRO A 25 -1.50 -9.70 -11.87
N LEU A 26 -2.22 -9.78 -12.99
CA LEU A 26 -3.54 -9.17 -13.20
C LEU A 26 -4.53 -9.49 -12.06
N SER A 27 -4.42 -10.68 -11.47
CA SER A 27 -5.20 -11.11 -10.31
C SER A 27 -5.02 -10.21 -9.07
N GLN A 28 -3.83 -9.65 -8.86
CA GLN A 28 -3.58 -8.72 -7.75
C GLN A 28 -4.17 -7.33 -8.02
N ALA A 29 -4.16 -6.90 -9.28
CA ALA A 29 -4.81 -5.64 -9.68
C ALA A 29 -6.31 -5.70 -9.39
N GLU A 30 -6.95 -6.82 -9.78
CA GLU A 30 -8.36 -7.08 -9.52
C GLU A 30 -8.65 -7.23 -8.02
N ALA A 31 -7.82 -7.96 -7.28
CA ALA A 31 -7.96 -8.09 -5.83
C ALA A 31 -7.87 -6.74 -5.10
N CYS A 32 -6.94 -5.87 -5.51
CA CYS A 32 -6.83 -4.50 -5.00
C CYS A 32 -8.08 -3.68 -5.34
N ALA A 33 -8.57 -3.74 -6.59
CA ALA A 33 -9.78 -3.02 -7.00
C ALA A 33 -11.01 -3.46 -6.22
N ASN A 34 -11.21 -4.78 -6.07
CA ASN A 34 -12.30 -5.35 -5.27
C ASN A 34 -12.16 -4.99 -3.79
N GLY A 35 -10.94 -5.03 -3.23
CA GLY A 35 -10.66 -4.63 -1.86
C GLY A 35 -10.99 -3.15 -1.60
N LEU A 36 -10.64 -2.27 -2.54
CA LEU A 36 -10.97 -0.84 -2.47
C LEU A 36 -12.47 -0.60 -2.53
N ASN A 37 -13.17 -1.22 -3.50
CA ASN A 37 -14.62 -1.06 -3.63
C ASN A 37 -15.36 -1.52 -2.38
N ARG A 38 -15.02 -2.71 -1.86
CA ARG A 38 -15.61 -3.21 -0.61
C ARG A 38 -15.25 -2.33 0.59
N GLY A 39 -13.99 -1.92 0.70
CA GLY A 39 -13.53 -1.07 1.81
C GLY A 39 -14.24 0.28 1.85
N PHE A 40 -14.43 0.93 0.70
CA PHE A 40 -15.19 2.19 0.63
C PHE A 40 -16.68 2.00 0.91
N ALA A 41 -17.29 0.90 0.45
CA ALA A 41 -18.67 0.58 0.80
C ALA A 41 -18.83 0.39 2.32
N GLU A 42 -17.99 -0.44 2.94
CA GLU A 42 -18.00 -0.67 4.39
C GLU A 42 -17.75 0.64 5.19
N LEU A 43 -16.86 1.52 4.69
CA LEU A 43 -16.59 2.82 5.32
C LEU A 43 -17.82 3.75 5.28
N GLN A 44 -18.56 3.73 4.17
CA GLN A 44 -19.77 4.51 3.97
C GLN A 44 -20.93 3.97 4.82
N ASP A 45 -21.05 2.65 4.94
CA ASP A 45 -22.01 2.02 5.85
C ASP A 45 -21.73 2.42 7.32
N ALA A 46 -20.47 2.38 7.74
CA ALA A 46 -20.07 2.83 9.08
C ALA A 46 -20.35 4.32 9.29
N LYS A 47 -20.19 5.15 8.26
CA LYS A 47 -20.56 6.57 8.30
C LYS A 47 -22.07 6.75 8.45
N ALA A 48 -22.88 5.98 7.72
CA ALA A 48 -24.34 6.02 7.83
C ALA A 48 -24.84 5.63 9.23
N LYS A 49 -24.12 4.73 9.92
CA LYS A 49 -24.37 4.38 11.32
C LYS A 49 -23.91 5.44 12.34
N GLY A 50 -23.26 6.53 11.89
CA GLY A 50 -22.81 7.63 12.74
C GLY A 50 -21.37 7.53 13.25
N PHE A 51 -20.58 6.55 12.81
CA PHE A 51 -19.21 6.33 13.31
C PHE A 51 -18.13 7.20 12.64
N SER A 52 -18.50 8.14 11.76
CA SER A 52 -17.53 8.95 11.00
C SER A 52 -16.68 9.90 11.86
N GLY A 53 -17.09 10.19 13.09
CA GLY A 53 -16.30 10.97 14.05
C GLY A 53 -15.24 10.17 14.80
N SER A 54 -15.22 8.84 14.68
CA SER A 54 -14.28 8.00 15.42
C SER A 54 -12.87 8.00 14.80
N VAL A 55 -11.84 7.91 15.65
CA VAL A 55 -10.44 7.80 15.20
C VAL A 55 -10.24 6.56 14.32
N SER A 56 -10.91 5.45 14.66
CA SER A 56 -10.88 4.21 13.88
C SER A 56 -11.43 4.43 12.45
N TRP A 57 -12.54 5.16 12.30
CA TRP A 57 -13.08 5.51 10.98
C TRP A 57 -12.11 6.39 10.17
N ILE A 58 -11.53 7.42 10.78
CA ILE A 58 -10.58 8.31 10.10
C ILE A 58 -9.33 7.53 9.64
N LYS A 59 -8.79 6.65 10.48
CA LYS A 59 -7.67 5.77 10.13
C LYS A 59 -8.02 4.87 8.94
N ALA A 60 -9.21 4.29 8.92
CA ALA A 60 -9.67 3.49 7.80
C ALA A 60 -9.76 4.31 6.50
N ALA A 61 -10.34 5.51 6.55
CA ALA A 61 -10.45 6.40 5.40
C ALA A 61 -9.07 6.79 4.84
N GLY A 62 -8.10 7.07 5.71
CA GLY A 62 -6.72 7.37 5.32
C GLY A 62 -6.02 6.17 4.67
N LEU A 63 -6.20 4.97 5.22
CA LEU A 63 -5.64 3.74 4.65
C LEU A 63 -6.22 3.42 3.27
N LEU A 64 -7.53 3.58 3.07
CA LEU A 64 -8.17 3.37 1.77
C LEU A 64 -7.69 4.38 0.73
N SER A 65 -7.53 5.65 1.13
CA SER A 65 -6.96 6.69 0.28
C SER A 65 -5.53 6.38 -0.13
N ALA A 66 -4.67 5.95 0.80
CA ALA A 66 -3.32 5.51 0.51
C ALA A 66 -3.29 4.25 -0.38
N ALA A 67 -4.21 3.30 -0.18
CA ALA A 67 -4.35 2.12 -1.02
C ALA A 67 -4.73 2.48 -2.47
N LYS A 68 -5.63 3.46 -2.65
CA LYS A 68 -6.02 4.00 -3.97
C LYS A 68 -4.80 4.56 -4.71
N ILE A 69 -3.95 5.34 -4.04
CA ILE A 69 -2.70 5.85 -4.62
C ILE A 69 -1.81 4.68 -5.04
N GLN A 70 -1.68 3.66 -4.19
CA GLN A 70 -0.88 2.48 -4.50
C GLN A 70 -1.44 1.65 -5.66
N GLN A 71 -2.76 1.62 -5.84
CA GLN A 71 -3.40 1.05 -7.04
C GLN A 71 -2.96 1.79 -8.31
N GLN A 72 -2.96 3.13 -8.29
CA GLN A 72 -2.55 3.94 -9.43
C GLN A 72 -1.05 3.79 -9.76
N LEU A 73 -0.23 3.51 -8.75
CA LEU A 73 1.19 3.23 -8.89
C LEU A 73 1.50 1.76 -9.20
N ASN A 74 0.50 0.93 -9.49
CA ASN A 74 0.61 -0.53 -9.72
C ASN A 74 1.29 -1.30 -8.57
N ARG A 75 1.26 -0.75 -7.34
CA ARG A 75 1.79 -1.39 -6.12
C ARG A 75 0.71 -2.24 -5.45
N TYR A 76 0.20 -3.24 -6.16
CA TYR A 76 -0.95 -4.04 -5.74
C TYR A 76 -0.77 -4.80 -4.41
N PRO A 77 0.37 -5.43 -4.09
CA PRO A 77 0.55 -6.09 -2.79
C PRO A 77 0.33 -5.14 -1.60
N SER A 78 0.84 -3.91 -1.73
CA SER A 78 0.69 -2.89 -0.69
C SER A 78 -0.73 -2.33 -0.62
N CYS A 79 -1.38 -2.17 -1.78
CA CYS A 79 -2.80 -1.81 -1.84
C CYS A 79 -3.65 -2.86 -1.10
N ILE A 80 -3.49 -4.14 -1.44
CA ILE A 80 -4.25 -5.24 -0.82
C ILE A 80 -4.06 -5.22 0.70
N ASN A 81 -2.83 -5.10 1.19
CA ASN A 81 -2.56 -5.04 2.62
C ASN A 81 -3.23 -3.84 3.31
N LYS A 82 -3.21 -2.65 2.70
CA LYS A 82 -3.88 -1.46 3.25
C LYS A 82 -5.39 -1.59 3.23
N THR A 83 -5.98 -2.16 2.18
CA THR A 83 -7.43 -2.41 2.12
C THR A 83 -7.86 -3.37 3.23
N GLN A 84 -7.11 -4.45 3.49
CA GLN A 84 -7.40 -5.37 4.59
C GLN A 84 -7.37 -4.67 5.96
N ARG A 85 -6.30 -3.90 6.23
CA ARG A 85 -6.17 -3.13 7.47
C ARG A 85 -7.27 -2.10 7.66
N ALA A 86 -7.65 -1.39 6.59
CA ALA A 86 -8.73 -0.42 6.66
C ALA A 86 -10.04 -1.08 7.11
N ARG A 87 -10.36 -2.26 6.58
CA ARG A 87 -11.56 -3.02 6.93
C ARG A 87 -11.55 -3.51 8.38
N GLU A 88 -10.37 -3.84 8.92
CA GLU A 88 -10.23 -4.11 10.36
C GLU A 88 -10.55 -2.87 11.21
N PHE A 89 -10.08 -1.69 10.81
CA PHE A 89 -10.42 -0.44 11.50
C PHE A 89 -11.91 -0.09 11.38
N ILE A 90 -12.55 -0.34 10.24
CA ILE A 90 -13.99 -0.16 10.06
C ILE A 90 -14.77 -1.09 11.00
N ARG A 91 -14.38 -2.36 11.09
CA ARG A 91 -14.97 -3.30 12.05
C ARG A 91 -14.82 -2.85 13.48
N ARG A 92 -13.66 -2.32 13.87
CA ARG A 92 -13.42 -1.77 15.22
C ARG A 92 -14.29 -0.55 15.49
N ALA A 93 -14.39 0.36 14.51
CA ALA A 93 -15.26 1.53 14.59
C ALA A 93 -16.74 1.15 14.78
N ASP A 94 -17.22 0.11 14.09
CA ASP A 94 -18.59 -0.41 14.23
C ASP A 94 -18.84 -1.03 15.62
N MET A 95 -17.80 -1.57 16.26
CA MET A 95 -17.86 -2.09 17.63
C MET A 95 -17.66 -1.02 18.71
N GLY A 96 -17.37 0.23 18.34
CA GLY A 96 -17.09 1.31 19.30
C GLY A 96 -15.75 1.19 20.05
N LEU A 97 -14.79 0.44 19.50
CA LEU A 97 -13.44 0.18 20.04
C LEU A 97 -12.34 0.83 19.19
#